data_AF-A0A6C0H1N1-F1
#
_entry.id   AF-A0A6C0H1N1-F1
#
_cell.length_a   1.000
_cell.length_b   1.000
_cell.length_c   1.000
_cell.angle_alpha   90.00
_cell.angle_beta   90.00
_cell.angle_gamma   90.00
#
_symmetry.space_group_name_H-M   'P 1'
#
loop_
_entity.id
_entity.type
_entity.pdbx_description
1 polymer ?
#
loop_
_entity_poly.entity_id
_entity_poly.type
_entity_poly.pdbx_seq_one_letter_code
_entity_poly.pdbx_strand_id
1 'polypeptide(L)'
;MFNNLEYKEKYFKYKAKYLKLQLLLGGGEKTAKDSFFRKIISGYQKVLEILQNDTYLSRQNDAYLSSQIELPNLPTHEQINNLISTVINHKDKITKIENEMPIFNKIFNLIKDNVDDSFIDKLVNIYLSGNLGVPNSIENKGRFIDAMEINDILKNNNKGLDINKIISLSVLEDFITKNKGVLEEIERKKKEKQEKKSIHKQIKEVGEGEPNIEIILDKPKLKVYHPLTEAGAKYYGSHTKWCTASQNNNMFSYYNKQGPIYIIIINPNSQNEVKFQIHLRTNQIMNSEDKPVTLEFIKDKANDSDLNDFLKKILREKILFDIDFIKNNIQDGKLKIEGTENLSILSKEIPIDLLDDIEVNTGLDILMEKLVNVKSLYFGGRFNKPLGNSLNYLVNLEEITFDQNVSDYNKPLGNSLDKLVNLKSLNFGNGFNKPFDNSLDKLVNLEELYFQDEASFNQPLGNSLDNLVNLKSLHFGEDFDQPLSNSLDKLVNLEEIFLPNRYKWLGKWYYQIENSSKLKALVHNYEPGARAFSNEMLEYLY
;
A
#
# COMPACT_ATOMS: atom_id res chain seq x y z
N MET A 1 -21.54 13.41 1.36
CA MET A 1 -22.50 12.94 0.34
C MET A 1 -23.89 12.98 0.93
N PHE A 2 -24.81 13.65 0.24
CA PHE A 2 -26.16 14.00 0.69
C PHE A 2 -26.97 12.76 1.16
N ASN A 3 -27.44 12.78 2.40
CA ASN A 3 -28.47 11.87 2.93
C ASN A 3 -29.81 12.26 2.31
N ASN A 4 -30.09 11.75 1.11
CA ASN A 4 -31.31 12.09 0.39
C ASN A 4 -32.47 11.21 0.89
N LEU A 5 -32.94 11.49 2.12
CA LEU A 5 -34.11 10.85 2.75
C LEU A 5 -35.33 10.85 1.80
N GLU A 6 -35.47 11.91 1.01
CA GLU A 6 -36.55 12.10 0.05
C GLU A 6 -36.57 11.01 -1.03
N TYR A 7 -35.40 10.52 -1.46
CA TYR A 7 -35.30 9.46 -2.46
C TYR A 7 -35.71 8.09 -1.90
N LYS A 8 -35.33 7.83 -0.64
CA LYS A 8 -35.68 6.59 0.07
C LYS A 8 -37.18 6.52 0.34
N GLU A 9 -37.79 7.63 0.76
CA GLU A 9 -39.25 7.72 0.93
C GLU A 9 -40.01 7.61 -0.39
N LYS A 10 -39.53 8.25 -1.47
CA LYS A 10 -40.10 8.05 -2.82
C LYS A 10 -40.05 6.58 -3.22
N TYR A 11 -38.90 5.93 -3.04
CA TYR A 11 -38.72 4.51 -3.37
C TYR A 11 -39.69 3.61 -2.61
N PHE A 12 -39.83 3.77 -1.28
CA PHE A 12 -40.77 2.98 -0.50
C PHE A 12 -42.23 3.28 -0.84
N LYS A 13 -42.58 4.53 -1.15
CA LYS A 13 -43.92 4.91 -1.61
C LYS A 13 -44.25 4.27 -2.96
N TYR A 14 -43.31 4.26 -3.91
CA TYR A 14 -43.48 3.59 -5.20
C TYR A 14 -43.52 2.06 -5.06
N LYS A 15 -42.66 1.47 -4.23
CA LYS A 15 -42.66 0.02 -3.95
C LYS A 15 -43.96 -0.42 -3.29
N ALA A 16 -44.48 0.34 -2.33
CA ALA A 16 -45.76 0.07 -1.69
C ALA A 16 -46.92 0.22 -2.68
N LYS A 17 -46.91 1.24 -3.55
CA LYS A 17 -47.92 1.42 -4.61
C LYS A 17 -47.86 0.28 -5.66
N TYR A 18 -46.66 -0.16 -6.02
CA TYR A 18 -46.42 -1.30 -6.92
C TYR A 18 -46.93 -2.61 -6.31
N LEU A 19 -46.58 -2.90 -5.06
CA LEU A 19 -47.08 -4.08 -4.33
C LEU A 19 -48.61 -4.03 -4.17
N LYS A 20 -49.19 -2.85 -3.91
CA LYS A 20 -50.65 -2.66 -3.87
C LYS A 20 -51.30 -2.91 -5.24
N LEU A 21 -50.67 -2.47 -6.33
CA LEU A 21 -51.12 -2.73 -7.70
C LEU A 21 -51.00 -4.22 -8.08
N GLN A 22 -49.94 -4.89 -7.64
CA GLN A 22 -49.72 -6.32 -7.81
C GLN A 22 -50.79 -7.15 -7.06
N LEU A 23 -51.18 -6.70 -5.86
CA LEU A 23 -52.28 -7.27 -5.05
C LEU A 23 -53.69 -6.95 -5.60
N LEU A 24 -53.91 -5.76 -6.19
CA LEU A 24 -55.23 -5.32 -6.70
C LEU A 24 -55.56 -5.82 -8.11
N LEU A 25 -54.56 -6.02 -8.97
CA LEU A 25 -54.79 -6.44 -10.36
C LEU A 25 -54.80 -7.98 -10.52
N GLY A 26 -54.31 -8.72 -9.54
CA GLY A 26 -54.12 -10.17 -9.61
C GLY A 26 -52.94 -10.49 -10.53
N GLY A 27 -51.91 -11.12 -9.96
CA GLY A 27 -50.68 -11.47 -10.66
C GLY A 27 -50.87 -12.44 -11.83
N GLY A 28 -49.75 -12.98 -12.31
CA GLY A 28 -49.72 -13.92 -13.43
C GLY A 28 -50.68 -15.10 -13.25
N GLU A 29 -50.92 -15.57 -12.02
CA GLU A 29 -51.89 -16.62 -11.72
C GLU A 29 -53.33 -16.28 -12.15
N LYS A 30 -53.84 -15.09 -11.79
CA LYS A 30 -55.22 -14.70 -12.14
C LYS A 30 -55.41 -14.60 -13.65
N THR A 31 -54.43 -13.99 -14.31
CA THR A 31 -54.44 -13.85 -15.78
C THR A 31 -54.36 -15.21 -16.47
N ALA A 32 -53.51 -16.11 -15.96
CA ALA A 32 -53.37 -17.48 -16.44
C ALA A 32 -54.65 -18.30 -16.23
N LYS A 33 -55.31 -18.15 -15.07
CA LYS A 33 -56.58 -18.79 -14.76
C LYS A 33 -57.67 -18.32 -15.71
N ASP A 34 -57.81 -17.01 -15.89
CA ASP A 34 -58.75 -16.43 -16.86
C ASP A 34 -58.45 -16.90 -18.29
N SER A 35 -57.18 -17.06 -18.66
CA SER A 35 -56.77 -17.60 -19.97
C SER A 35 -57.15 -19.08 -20.13
N PHE A 36 -56.88 -19.90 -19.11
CA PHE A 36 -57.23 -21.32 -19.05
C PHE A 36 -58.73 -21.55 -19.28
N PHE A 37 -59.57 -20.87 -18.51
CA PHE A 37 -61.03 -20.99 -18.66
C PHE A 37 -61.55 -20.41 -19.98
N ARG A 38 -60.92 -19.34 -20.51
CA ARG A 38 -61.26 -18.84 -21.85
C ARG A 38 -60.99 -19.86 -22.95
N LYS A 39 -59.88 -20.61 -22.88
CA LYS A 39 -59.57 -21.67 -23.85
C LYS A 39 -60.53 -22.86 -23.74
N ILE A 40 -60.97 -23.20 -22.52
CA ILE A 40 -62.05 -24.17 -22.31
C ILE A 40 -63.33 -23.70 -23.02
N ILE A 41 -63.71 -22.42 -22.92
CA ILE A 41 -64.90 -21.88 -23.56
C ILE A 41 -64.78 -21.84 -25.10
N SER A 42 -63.64 -21.41 -25.64
CA SER A 42 -63.48 -21.16 -27.07
C SER A 42 -63.04 -22.37 -27.90
N GLY A 43 -62.47 -23.41 -27.28
CA GLY A 43 -61.85 -24.55 -27.97
C GLY A 43 -61.95 -25.86 -27.20
N TYR A 44 -63.09 -26.11 -26.54
CA TYR A 44 -63.25 -27.17 -25.56
C TYR A 44 -62.84 -28.57 -26.02
N GLN A 45 -63.25 -28.99 -27.23
CA GLN A 45 -62.98 -30.34 -27.74
C GLN A 45 -61.48 -30.63 -27.79
N LYS A 46 -60.70 -29.68 -28.29
CA LYS A 46 -59.24 -29.79 -28.35
C LYS A 46 -58.60 -29.77 -26.96
N VAL A 47 -59.14 -28.96 -26.05
CA VAL A 47 -58.65 -28.93 -24.65
C VAL A 47 -58.92 -30.27 -23.96
N LEU A 48 -60.10 -30.85 -24.13
CA LEU A 48 -60.41 -32.18 -23.58
C LEU A 48 -59.49 -33.26 -24.11
N GLU A 49 -59.27 -33.28 -25.42
CA GLU A 49 -58.38 -34.25 -26.05
C GLU A 49 -56.97 -34.16 -25.45
N ILE A 50 -56.46 -32.94 -25.25
CA ILE A 50 -55.18 -32.70 -24.57
C ILE A 50 -55.20 -33.24 -23.13
N LEU A 51 -56.24 -32.95 -22.36
CA LEU A 51 -56.35 -33.38 -20.96
C LEU A 51 -56.52 -34.90 -20.82
N GLN A 52 -57.25 -35.54 -21.74
CA GLN A 52 -57.50 -36.99 -21.74
C GLN A 52 -56.28 -37.79 -22.17
N ASN A 53 -55.49 -37.25 -23.09
CA ASN A 53 -54.28 -37.89 -23.59
C ASN A 53 -53.05 -37.65 -22.69
N ASP A 54 -53.16 -36.83 -21.65
CA ASP A 54 -52.09 -36.61 -20.68
C ASP A 54 -52.02 -37.78 -19.67
N THR A 55 -51.04 -38.66 -19.88
CA THR A 55 -50.81 -39.84 -19.03
C THR A 55 -50.52 -39.52 -17.58
N TYR A 56 -49.99 -38.32 -17.26
CA TYR A 56 -49.76 -37.90 -15.88
C TYR A 56 -51.07 -37.63 -15.15
N LEU A 57 -52.01 -36.95 -15.81
CA LEU A 57 -53.35 -36.72 -15.26
C LEU A 57 -54.11 -38.04 -15.07
N SER A 58 -53.96 -38.98 -16.01
CA SER A 58 -54.53 -40.33 -15.87
C SER A 58 -53.95 -41.06 -14.65
N ARG A 59 -52.63 -41.04 -14.44
CA ARG A 59 -51.97 -41.70 -13.29
C ARG A 59 -52.25 -41.04 -11.95
N GLN A 60 -52.39 -39.72 -11.89
CA GLN A 60 -52.81 -39.02 -10.66
C GLN A 60 -54.23 -39.41 -10.25
N ASN A 61 -55.07 -39.78 -11.22
CA ASN A 61 -56.35 -40.42 -10.93
C ASN A 61 -56.15 -41.80 -10.28
N ASP A 62 -55.21 -42.60 -10.79
CA ASP A 62 -54.92 -43.95 -10.28
C ASP A 62 -54.23 -43.99 -8.90
N ALA A 63 -53.28 -43.09 -8.63
CA ALA A 63 -52.56 -43.02 -7.35
C ALA A 63 -53.44 -42.50 -6.20
N TYR A 64 -54.48 -41.71 -6.50
CA TYR A 64 -55.51 -41.28 -5.55
C TYR A 64 -56.58 -42.36 -5.27
N LEU A 65 -56.64 -43.45 -6.06
CA LEU A 65 -57.56 -44.58 -5.82
C LEU A 65 -57.24 -45.34 -4.51
N SER A 66 -56.06 -45.16 -3.90
CA SER A 66 -55.79 -45.67 -2.55
C SER A 66 -56.40 -44.82 -1.42
N SER A 67 -56.94 -43.64 -1.73
CA SER A 67 -57.57 -42.72 -0.76
C SER A 67 -58.91 -42.16 -1.29
N GLN A 68 -59.92 -43.04 -1.42
CA GLN A 68 -61.38 -42.80 -1.55
C GLN A 68 -61.94 -41.45 -2.09
N ILE A 69 -61.29 -40.78 -3.05
CA ILE A 69 -61.90 -39.69 -3.83
C ILE A 69 -61.33 -39.75 -5.25
N GLU A 70 -62.10 -40.32 -6.19
CA GLU A 70 -61.81 -40.28 -7.63
C GLU A 70 -61.72 -38.82 -8.12
N LEU A 71 -60.84 -38.50 -9.08
CA LEU A 71 -61.06 -37.31 -9.90
C LEU A 71 -62.29 -37.60 -10.77
N PRO A 72 -63.37 -36.81 -10.68
CA PRO A 72 -64.54 -37.05 -11.52
C PRO A 72 -64.14 -37.01 -13.00
N ASN A 73 -64.76 -37.88 -13.81
CA ASN A 73 -64.59 -37.90 -15.26
C ASN A 73 -64.69 -36.48 -15.82
N LEU A 74 -63.79 -36.13 -16.74
CA LEU A 74 -63.85 -34.86 -17.45
C LEU A 74 -65.26 -34.67 -18.03
N PRO A 75 -65.87 -33.47 -17.90
CA PRO A 75 -67.23 -33.26 -18.35
C PRO A 75 -67.40 -33.55 -19.85
N THR A 76 -68.55 -34.06 -20.26
CA THR A 76 -68.82 -34.30 -21.69
C THR A 76 -68.95 -32.98 -22.45
N HIS A 77 -68.74 -33.02 -23.77
CA HIS A 77 -68.96 -31.87 -24.65
C HIS A 77 -70.36 -31.26 -24.49
N GLU A 78 -71.37 -32.11 -24.31
CA GLU A 78 -72.75 -31.72 -24.11
C GLU A 78 -72.95 -30.98 -22.77
N GLN A 79 -72.39 -31.49 -21.68
CA GLN A 79 -72.47 -30.84 -20.36
C GLN A 79 -71.89 -29.42 -20.38
N ILE A 80 -70.78 -29.22 -21.10
CA ILE A 80 -70.13 -27.91 -21.22
C ILE A 80 -70.92 -26.97 -22.11
N ASN A 81 -71.38 -27.44 -23.27
CA ASN A 81 -72.17 -26.61 -24.18
C ASN A 81 -73.50 -26.17 -23.55
N ASN A 82 -74.16 -27.07 -22.83
CA ASN A 82 -75.36 -26.76 -22.05
C ASN A 82 -75.07 -25.73 -20.97
N LEU A 83 -73.92 -25.82 -20.30
CA LEU A 83 -73.53 -24.82 -19.31
C LEU A 83 -73.25 -23.45 -19.94
N ILE A 84 -72.53 -23.42 -21.06
CA ILE A 84 -72.16 -22.19 -21.79
C ILE A 84 -73.39 -21.47 -22.37
N SER A 85 -74.40 -22.22 -22.85
CA SER A 85 -75.60 -21.64 -23.49
C SER A 85 -76.50 -20.88 -22.51
N THR A 86 -76.40 -21.18 -21.21
CA THR A 86 -77.21 -20.55 -20.15
C THR A 86 -76.66 -19.20 -19.65
N VAL A 87 -75.61 -18.66 -20.29
CA VAL A 87 -74.88 -17.48 -19.78
C VAL A 87 -74.69 -16.40 -20.86
N ILE A 88 -74.97 -15.15 -20.47
CA ILE A 88 -75.15 -14.02 -21.40
C ILE A 88 -73.84 -13.29 -21.74
N ASN A 89 -72.81 -13.30 -20.88
CA ASN A 89 -71.51 -12.68 -21.16
C ASN A 89 -70.32 -13.60 -20.83
N HIS A 90 -69.14 -13.27 -21.36
CA HIS A 90 -67.93 -14.10 -21.21
C HIS A 90 -67.43 -14.22 -19.76
N LYS A 91 -67.61 -13.19 -18.92
CA LYS A 91 -67.14 -13.20 -17.53
C LYS A 91 -68.02 -14.10 -16.65
N ASP A 92 -69.32 -14.07 -16.90
CA ASP A 92 -70.29 -14.94 -16.26
C ASP A 92 -70.05 -16.39 -16.68
N LYS A 93 -69.66 -16.65 -17.95
CA LYS A 93 -69.33 -18.00 -18.43
C LYS A 93 -68.18 -18.61 -17.66
N ILE A 94 -67.12 -17.84 -17.41
CA ILE A 94 -65.97 -18.28 -16.61
C ILE A 94 -66.41 -18.60 -15.18
N THR A 95 -67.03 -17.63 -14.50
CA THR A 95 -67.49 -17.80 -13.11
C THR A 95 -68.42 -19.02 -12.95
N LYS A 96 -69.31 -19.24 -13.92
CA LYS A 96 -70.25 -20.38 -13.87
C LYS A 96 -69.53 -21.72 -14.07
N ILE A 97 -68.62 -21.82 -15.04
CA ILE A 97 -67.80 -23.03 -15.24
C ILE A 97 -66.90 -23.29 -14.02
N GLU A 98 -66.29 -22.25 -13.46
CA GLU A 98 -65.45 -22.38 -12.26
C GLU A 98 -66.22 -22.98 -11.08
N ASN A 99 -67.48 -22.55 -10.87
CA ASN A 99 -68.30 -23.01 -9.75
C ASN A 99 -68.91 -24.40 -9.99
N GLU A 100 -69.43 -24.66 -11.20
CA GLU A 100 -70.15 -25.90 -11.52
C GLU A 100 -69.21 -27.04 -11.96
N MET A 101 -67.95 -26.74 -12.28
CA MET A 101 -66.96 -27.72 -12.74
C MET A 101 -65.63 -27.62 -11.96
N PRO A 102 -65.62 -28.04 -10.68
CA PRO A 102 -64.45 -27.93 -9.80
C PRO A 102 -63.23 -28.72 -10.30
N ILE A 103 -63.42 -29.71 -11.18
CA ILE A 103 -62.33 -30.48 -11.79
C ILE A 103 -61.35 -29.61 -12.58
N PHE A 104 -61.83 -28.60 -13.31
CA PHE A 104 -60.96 -27.69 -14.05
C PHE A 104 -60.13 -26.80 -13.12
N ASN A 105 -60.66 -26.42 -11.96
CA ASN A 105 -59.88 -25.75 -10.93
C ASN A 105 -58.79 -26.68 -10.36
N LYS A 106 -59.10 -27.96 -10.13
CA LYS A 106 -58.10 -28.95 -9.69
C LYS A 106 -56.98 -29.10 -10.74
N ILE A 107 -57.33 -29.23 -12.01
CA ILE A 107 -56.35 -29.35 -13.12
C ILE A 107 -55.51 -28.08 -13.24
N PHE A 108 -56.12 -26.89 -13.19
CA PHE A 108 -55.38 -25.63 -13.19
C PHE A 108 -54.41 -25.56 -12.01
N ASN A 109 -54.84 -26.00 -10.82
CA ASN A 109 -53.97 -26.07 -9.64
C ASN A 109 -52.81 -27.04 -9.84
N LEU A 110 -53.00 -28.20 -10.48
CA LEU A 110 -51.90 -29.12 -10.81
C LEU A 110 -50.90 -28.52 -11.80
N ILE A 111 -51.39 -27.77 -12.79
CA ILE A 111 -50.53 -27.08 -13.76
C ILE A 111 -49.72 -25.98 -13.08
N LYS A 112 -50.37 -25.14 -12.26
CA LYS A 112 -49.72 -23.99 -11.61
C LYS A 112 -48.84 -24.37 -10.43
N ASP A 113 -49.04 -25.55 -9.86
CA ASP A 113 -48.35 -25.97 -8.65
C ASP A 113 -46.83 -25.89 -8.82
N ASN A 114 -46.15 -25.24 -7.87
CA ASN A 114 -44.71 -25.00 -7.89
C ASN A 114 -44.19 -24.26 -9.14
N VAL A 115 -45.00 -23.39 -9.76
CA VAL A 115 -44.59 -22.54 -10.89
C VAL A 115 -44.57 -21.07 -10.45
N ASP A 116 -43.49 -20.36 -10.78
CA ASP A 116 -43.40 -18.92 -10.55
C ASP A 116 -44.48 -18.16 -11.34
N ASP A 117 -45.15 -17.20 -10.70
CA ASP A 117 -46.22 -16.39 -11.28
C ASP A 117 -45.88 -15.79 -12.65
N SER A 118 -44.61 -15.47 -12.90
CA SER A 118 -44.15 -14.90 -14.16
C SER A 118 -44.19 -15.88 -15.34
N PHE A 119 -44.26 -17.20 -15.07
CA PHE A 119 -44.24 -18.25 -16.09
C PHE A 119 -45.59 -18.96 -16.27
N ILE A 120 -46.51 -18.88 -15.30
CA ILE A 120 -47.76 -19.67 -15.27
C ILE A 120 -48.59 -19.47 -16.55
N ASP A 121 -48.80 -18.22 -16.98
CA ASP A 121 -49.61 -17.94 -18.17
C ASP A 121 -48.97 -18.59 -19.42
N LYS A 122 -47.64 -18.56 -19.51
CA LYS A 122 -46.93 -19.13 -20.65
C LYS A 122 -46.99 -20.66 -20.66
N LEU A 123 -46.78 -21.29 -19.50
CA LEU A 123 -46.88 -22.73 -19.31
C LEU A 123 -48.27 -23.23 -19.72
N VAL A 124 -49.32 -22.61 -19.16
CA VAL A 124 -50.72 -22.93 -19.45
C VAL A 124 -50.99 -22.84 -20.96
N ASN A 125 -50.51 -21.78 -21.61
CA ASN A 125 -50.74 -21.57 -23.02
C ASN A 125 -50.04 -22.61 -23.90
N ILE A 126 -48.81 -23.00 -23.59
CA ILE A 126 -48.03 -24.01 -24.33
C ILE A 126 -48.64 -25.40 -24.15
N TYR A 127 -49.00 -25.75 -22.91
CA TYR A 127 -49.66 -27.03 -22.60
C TYR A 127 -50.98 -27.19 -23.34
N LEU A 128 -51.88 -26.20 -23.23
CA LEU A 128 -53.18 -26.23 -23.92
C LEU A 128 -53.07 -26.11 -25.45
N SER A 129 -51.87 -25.85 -25.99
CA SER A 129 -51.63 -25.86 -27.43
C SER A 129 -51.07 -27.21 -27.91
N GLY A 130 -50.80 -28.15 -27.00
CA GLY A 130 -50.21 -29.46 -27.33
C GLY A 130 -48.69 -29.43 -27.51
N ASN A 131 -48.01 -28.41 -26.99
CA ASN A 131 -46.61 -28.12 -27.30
C ASN A 131 -45.65 -28.21 -26.09
N LEU A 132 -46.09 -28.79 -24.97
CA LEU A 132 -45.29 -28.98 -23.76
C LEU A 132 -44.52 -30.31 -23.82
N GLY A 133 -43.65 -30.44 -24.81
CA GLY A 133 -42.82 -31.63 -25.02
C GLY A 133 -43.48 -32.71 -25.88
N VAL A 134 -42.76 -33.82 -26.05
CA VAL A 134 -43.22 -35.01 -26.79
C VAL A 134 -43.04 -36.23 -25.86
N PRO A 135 -44.13 -36.88 -25.41
CA PRO A 135 -45.53 -36.47 -25.59
C PRO A 135 -45.85 -35.15 -24.85
N ASN A 136 -46.93 -34.47 -25.25
CA ASN A 136 -47.42 -33.29 -24.53
C ASN A 136 -48.03 -33.73 -23.20
N SER A 137 -47.37 -33.40 -22.09
CA SER A 137 -47.82 -33.78 -20.75
C SER A 137 -47.32 -32.78 -19.70
N ILE A 138 -48.10 -32.62 -18.63
CA ILE A 138 -47.74 -31.84 -17.43
C ILE A 138 -46.47 -32.38 -16.78
N GLU A 139 -46.07 -33.63 -17.01
CA GLU A 139 -44.78 -34.15 -16.52
C GLU A 139 -43.58 -33.34 -17.05
N ASN A 140 -43.71 -32.74 -18.23
CA ASN A 140 -42.68 -31.87 -18.83
C ASN A 140 -42.66 -30.45 -18.24
N LYS A 141 -43.53 -30.14 -17.27
CA LYS A 141 -43.56 -28.85 -16.58
C LYS A 141 -42.20 -28.50 -15.98
N GLY A 142 -41.51 -29.47 -15.36
CA GLY A 142 -40.17 -29.26 -14.81
C GLY A 142 -39.17 -28.78 -15.87
N ARG A 143 -39.12 -29.48 -17.02
CA ARG A 143 -38.28 -29.09 -18.17
C ARG A 143 -38.58 -27.68 -18.66
N PHE A 144 -39.86 -27.32 -18.72
CA PHE A 144 -40.27 -25.97 -19.11
C PHE A 144 -39.78 -24.91 -18.12
N ILE A 145 -39.91 -25.16 -16.81
CA ILE A 145 -39.41 -24.27 -15.77
C ILE A 145 -37.89 -24.11 -15.91
N ASP A 146 -37.15 -25.22 -15.96
CA ASP A 146 -35.68 -25.22 -16.13
C ASP A 146 -35.26 -24.42 -17.36
N ALA A 147 -35.96 -24.63 -18.48
CA ALA A 147 -35.68 -23.94 -19.73
C ALA A 147 -36.00 -22.43 -19.64
N MET A 148 -37.09 -22.04 -18.97
CA MET A 148 -37.43 -20.64 -18.74
C MET A 148 -36.41 -19.93 -17.84
N GLU A 149 -35.95 -20.60 -16.78
CA GLU A 149 -34.91 -20.07 -15.90
C GLU A 149 -33.58 -19.86 -16.63
N ILE A 150 -33.17 -20.82 -17.47
CA ILE A 150 -31.99 -20.69 -18.32
C ILE A 150 -32.15 -19.52 -19.30
N ASN A 151 -33.34 -19.38 -19.90
CA ASN A 151 -33.62 -18.28 -20.81
C ASN A 151 -33.57 -16.91 -20.10
N ASP A 152 -34.00 -16.81 -18.84
CA ASP A 152 -33.87 -15.60 -18.04
C ASP A 152 -32.40 -15.27 -17.72
N ILE A 153 -31.56 -16.29 -17.46
CA ILE A 153 -30.10 -16.09 -17.34
C ILE A 153 -29.54 -15.49 -18.62
N LEU A 154 -29.91 -16.02 -19.79
CA LEU A 154 -29.49 -15.49 -21.09
C LEU A 154 -30.02 -14.08 -21.31
N LYS A 155 -31.27 -13.79 -20.96
CA LYS A 155 -31.91 -12.48 -21.11
C LYS A 155 -31.20 -11.41 -20.29
N ASN A 156 -30.82 -11.71 -19.05
CA ASN A 156 -30.03 -10.83 -18.20
C ASN A 156 -28.62 -10.56 -18.75
N ASN A 157 -28.16 -11.35 -19.72
CA ASN A 157 -26.90 -11.16 -20.44
C ASN A 157 -27.13 -10.71 -21.90
N ASN A 158 -28.30 -10.13 -22.20
CA ASN A 158 -28.69 -9.61 -23.53
C ASN A 158 -28.70 -10.66 -24.65
N LYS A 159 -28.93 -11.94 -24.32
CA LYS A 159 -28.93 -13.06 -25.27
C LYS A 159 -30.17 -13.96 -25.16
N GLY A 160 -31.17 -13.58 -24.36
CA GLY A 160 -32.39 -14.38 -24.15
C GLY A 160 -33.40 -14.29 -25.29
N LEU A 161 -34.21 -15.32 -25.43
CA LEU A 161 -35.36 -15.35 -26.34
C LEU A 161 -36.51 -14.53 -25.75
N ASP A 162 -37.11 -13.70 -26.59
CA ASP A 162 -38.33 -12.95 -26.24
C ASP A 162 -39.45 -13.93 -25.87
N ILE A 163 -40.13 -13.67 -24.75
CA ILE A 163 -41.22 -14.51 -24.21
C ILE A 163 -42.34 -14.75 -25.22
N ASN A 164 -42.58 -13.81 -26.13
CA ASN A 164 -43.61 -13.94 -27.16
C ASN A 164 -43.21 -14.95 -28.26
N LYS A 165 -41.92 -15.17 -28.47
CA LYS A 165 -41.38 -16.12 -29.47
C LYS A 165 -41.31 -17.55 -28.96
N ILE A 166 -41.51 -17.77 -27.66
CA ILE A 166 -41.55 -19.10 -27.05
C ILE A 166 -42.90 -19.73 -27.38
N ILE A 167 -43.01 -20.53 -28.44
CA ILE A 167 -44.30 -21.11 -28.87
C ILE A 167 -44.45 -22.60 -28.49
N SER A 168 -43.36 -23.27 -28.15
CA SER A 168 -43.31 -24.65 -27.67
C SER A 168 -42.14 -24.83 -26.70
N LEU A 169 -42.16 -25.92 -25.93
CA LEU A 169 -41.02 -26.33 -25.13
C LEU A 169 -39.79 -26.62 -26.01
N SER A 170 -39.99 -27.30 -27.15
CA SER A 170 -38.89 -27.62 -28.08
C SER A 170 -38.20 -26.38 -28.64
N VAL A 171 -38.93 -25.32 -29.01
CA VAL A 171 -38.35 -24.06 -29.51
C VAL A 171 -37.46 -23.41 -28.46
N LEU A 172 -37.86 -23.47 -27.19
CA LEU A 172 -37.08 -22.94 -26.08
C LEU A 172 -35.81 -23.76 -25.84
N GLU A 173 -35.95 -25.09 -25.80
CA GLU A 173 -34.83 -26.03 -25.61
C GLU A 173 -33.81 -25.96 -26.76
N ASP A 174 -34.27 -25.86 -28.02
CA ASP A 174 -33.42 -25.67 -29.19
C ASP A 174 -32.65 -24.34 -29.15
N PHE A 175 -33.32 -23.27 -28.72
CA PHE A 175 -32.69 -21.97 -28.55
C PHE A 175 -31.58 -22.01 -27.49
N ILE A 176 -31.85 -22.66 -26.35
CA ILE A 176 -30.88 -22.85 -25.27
C ILE A 176 -29.69 -23.67 -25.77
N THR A 177 -29.95 -24.76 -26.48
CA THR A 177 -28.91 -25.64 -27.04
C THR A 177 -27.97 -24.87 -27.97
N LYS A 178 -28.49 -24.00 -28.83
CA LYS A 178 -27.68 -23.13 -29.70
C LYS A 178 -26.82 -22.13 -28.93
N ASN A 179 -27.21 -21.75 -27.72
CA ASN A 179 -26.51 -20.80 -26.87
C ASN A 179 -25.67 -21.47 -25.77
N LYS A 180 -25.43 -22.78 -25.86
CA LYS A 180 -24.67 -23.53 -24.84
C LYS A 180 -23.30 -22.92 -24.54
N GLY A 181 -22.54 -22.49 -25.56
CA GLY A 181 -21.23 -21.85 -25.35
C GLY A 181 -21.31 -20.52 -24.57
N VAL A 182 -22.39 -19.76 -24.74
CA VAL A 182 -22.63 -18.52 -23.97
C VAL A 182 -22.92 -18.86 -22.50
N LEU A 183 -23.68 -19.93 -22.24
CA LEU A 183 -23.95 -20.41 -20.89
C LEU A 183 -22.66 -20.88 -20.20
N GLU A 184 -21.82 -21.64 -20.90
CA GLU A 184 -20.50 -22.07 -20.39
C GLU A 184 -19.61 -20.88 -20.04
N GLU A 185 -19.62 -19.81 -20.85
CA GLU A 185 -18.87 -18.58 -20.55
C GLU A 185 -19.43 -17.84 -19.32
N ILE A 186 -20.76 -17.74 -19.19
CA ILE A 186 -21.43 -17.14 -18.04
C ILE A 186 -21.10 -17.93 -16.77
N GLU A 187 -21.16 -19.25 -16.82
CA GLU A 187 -20.81 -20.13 -15.71
C GLU A 187 -19.34 -20.00 -15.32
N ARG A 188 -18.43 -19.96 -16.30
CA ARG A 188 -17.01 -19.72 -16.04
C ARG A 188 -16.80 -18.39 -15.32
N LYS A 189 -17.41 -17.30 -15.81
CA LYS A 189 -17.32 -15.98 -15.15
C LYS A 189 -17.93 -15.96 -13.76
N LYS A 190 -19.03 -16.71 -13.53
CA LYS A 190 -19.63 -16.87 -12.21
C LYS A 190 -18.73 -17.67 -11.26
N LYS A 191 -18.11 -18.77 -11.72
CA LYS A 191 -17.12 -19.55 -10.97
C LYS A 191 -15.91 -18.70 -10.64
N GLU A 192 -15.32 -17.98 -11.59
CA GLU A 192 -14.21 -17.05 -11.33
C GLU A 192 -14.59 -15.96 -10.31
N LYS A 193 -15.83 -15.45 -10.37
CA LYS A 193 -16.32 -14.46 -9.39
C LYS A 193 -16.56 -15.08 -8.02
N GLN A 194 -17.03 -16.33 -7.94
CA GLN A 194 -17.22 -17.07 -6.70
C GLN A 194 -15.88 -17.49 -6.10
N GLU A 195 -14.92 -17.96 -6.90
CA GLU A 195 -13.53 -18.20 -6.48
C GLU A 195 -12.90 -16.91 -5.98
N LYS A 196 -13.01 -15.79 -6.70
CA LYS A 196 -12.56 -14.47 -6.20
C LYS A 196 -13.22 -14.10 -4.87
N LYS A 197 -14.52 -14.39 -4.67
CA LYS A 197 -15.25 -14.14 -3.41
C LYS A 197 -14.87 -15.11 -2.30
N SER A 198 -14.65 -16.39 -2.59
CA SER A 198 -14.23 -17.42 -1.65
C SER A 198 -12.79 -17.19 -1.22
N ILE A 199 -11.93 -16.78 -2.14
CA ILE A 199 -10.59 -16.23 -1.86
C ILE A 199 -10.76 -15.01 -0.95
N HIS A 200 -11.57 -13.99 -1.31
CA HIS A 200 -11.83 -12.82 -0.46
C HIS A 200 -12.47 -13.14 0.92
N LYS A 201 -13.16 -14.27 1.08
CA LYS A 201 -13.79 -14.72 2.33
C LYS A 201 -12.82 -15.51 3.19
N GLN A 202 -12.04 -16.43 2.61
CA GLN A 202 -10.91 -17.09 3.28
C GLN A 202 -9.87 -16.07 3.75
N ILE A 203 -9.64 -15.02 2.96
CA ILE A 203 -8.82 -13.83 3.29
C ILE A 203 -9.34 -13.05 4.51
N LYS A 204 -10.65 -13.08 4.78
CA LYS A 204 -11.26 -12.41 5.96
C LYS A 204 -11.24 -13.28 7.22
N GLU A 205 -11.24 -14.61 7.06
CA GLU A 205 -11.26 -15.59 8.16
C GLU A 205 -9.84 -16.05 8.55
N VAL A 206 -8.88 -15.96 7.62
CA VAL A 206 -7.44 -16.19 7.80
C VAL A 206 -6.76 -14.92 7.28
N GLY A 207 -6.50 -13.96 8.17
CA GLY A 207 -6.31 -12.55 7.80
C GLY A 207 -5.09 -12.22 6.94
N GLU A 208 -5.19 -12.33 5.62
CA GLU A 208 -4.29 -11.65 4.67
C GLU A 208 -4.98 -11.35 3.33
N GLY A 209 -5.30 -10.08 3.09
CA GLY A 209 -5.72 -9.60 1.77
C GLY A 209 -5.93 -8.11 1.67
N GLU A 210 -5.00 -7.35 2.22
CA GLU A 210 -4.35 -6.38 1.37
C GLU A 210 -2.88 -6.79 1.26
N PRO A 211 -2.22 -6.57 0.12
CA PRO A 211 -0.92 -7.15 -0.15
C PRO A 211 0.06 -6.79 0.99
N ASN A 212 0.41 -7.82 1.74
CA ASN A 212 1.24 -7.89 2.95
C ASN A 212 1.38 -6.56 3.71
N ILE A 213 0.50 -6.38 4.71
CA ILE A 213 0.45 -5.25 5.64
C ILE A 213 0.27 -5.83 7.06
N GLU A 214 1.05 -5.37 8.04
CA GLU A 214 0.78 -5.64 9.45
C GLU A 214 -0.07 -4.49 10.02
N ILE A 215 -1.18 -4.82 10.70
CA ILE A 215 -2.08 -3.86 11.33
C ILE A 215 -1.63 -3.62 12.76
N ILE A 216 -1.16 -2.40 13.03
CA ILE A 216 -0.70 -2.00 14.36
C ILE A 216 -1.85 -1.38 15.17
N LEU A 217 -2.60 -0.45 14.55
CA LEU A 217 -3.81 0.17 15.12
C LEU A 217 -4.89 0.26 14.05
N ASP A 218 -6.13 -0.11 14.39
CA ASP A 218 -7.30 0.06 13.51
C ASP A 218 -8.49 0.64 14.29
N LYS A 219 -8.45 1.97 14.49
CA LYS A 219 -9.51 2.74 15.13
C LYS A 219 -10.28 3.55 14.08
N PRO A 220 -11.55 3.94 14.35
CA PRO A 220 -12.34 4.74 13.41
C PRO A 220 -11.68 6.05 12.94
N LYS A 221 -10.88 6.69 13.80
CA LYS A 221 -10.20 7.97 13.52
C LYS A 221 -8.69 7.86 13.37
N LEU A 222 -8.11 6.67 13.55
CA LEU A 222 -6.67 6.49 13.54
C LEU A 222 -6.34 5.08 13.06
N LYS A 223 -5.50 4.97 12.05
CA LYS A 223 -4.94 3.71 11.58
C LYS A 223 -3.42 3.80 11.58
N VAL A 224 -2.76 2.72 11.99
CA VAL A 224 -1.31 2.56 11.90
C VAL A 224 -1.02 1.22 11.26
N TYR A 225 -0.22 1.25 10.20
CA TYR A 225 0.09 0.08 9.39
C TYR A 225 1.60 -0.05 9.17
N HIS A 226 2.10 -1.28 9.12
CA HIS A 226 3.46 -1.60 8.71
C HIS A 226 3.44 -2.36 7.37
N PRO A 227 3.68 -1.70 6.23
CA PRO A 227 3.74 -2.38 4.94
C PRO A 227 4.89 -3.37 4.87
N LEU A 228 4.57 -4.62 4.54
CA LEU A 228 5.52 -5.72 4.33
C LEU A 228 5.85 -5.91 2.84
N THR A 229 5.07 -5.31 1.94
CA THR A 229 5.34 -5.31 0.49
C THR A 229 5.20 -3.93 -0.16
N GLU A 230 5.80 -3.79 -1.34
CA GLU A 230 5.65 -2.63 -2.21
C GLU A 230 4.18 -2.34 -2.54
N ALA A 231 3.39 -3.40 -2.78
CA ALA A 231 1.98 -3.24 -3.10
C ALA A 231 1.17 -2.71 -1.89
N GLY A 232 1.49 -3.14 -0.66
CA GLY A 232 0.95 -2.55 0.56
C GLY A 232 1.35 -1.08 0.71
N ALA A 233 2.62 -0.75 0.51
CA ALA A 233 3.10 0.63 0.57
C ALA A 233 2.43 1.54 -0.47
N LYS A 234 2.25 1.07 -1.71
CA LYS A 234 1.51 1.76 -2.79
C LYS A 234 0.06 2.02 -2.42
N TYR A 235 -0.62 1.02 -1.87
CA TYR A 235 -2.03 1.12 -1.54
C TYR A 235 -2.28 2.08 -0.38
N TYR A 236 -1.63 1.86 0.76
CA TYR A 236 -1.82 2.67 1.96
C TYR A 236 -1.19 4.06 1.84
N GLY A 237 -0.10 4.17 1.10
CA GLY A 237 0.54 5.44 0.72
C GLY A 237 -0.11 6.14 -0.48
N SER A 238 -1.22 5.64 -1.03
CA SER A 238 -1.91 6.27 -2.15
C SER A 238 -2.27 7.73 -1.85
N HIS A 239 -2.22 8.59 -2.88
CA HIS A 239 -2.46 10.03 -2.78
C HIS A 239 -1.42 10.80 -1.94
N THR A 240 -0.20 10.28 -1.87
CA THR A 240 0.96 10.98 -1.30
C THR A 240 2.03 11.19 -2.37
N LYS A 241 3.03 12.02 -2.05
CA LYS A 241 4.23 12.23 -2.88
C LYS A 241 5.39 11.29 -2.53
N TRP A 242 5.17 10.29 -1.69
CA TRP A 242 6.23 9.40 -1.23
C TRP A 242 6.77 8.52 -2.37
N CYS A 243 8.09 8.45 -2.50
CA CYS A 243 8.74 7.54 -3.44
C CYS A 243 8.44 6.05 -3.15
N THR A 244 8.08 5.71 -1.91
CA THR A 244 7.65 4.36 -1.48
C THR A 244 6.20 4.02 -1.88
N ALA A 245 5.42 5.02 -2.30
CA ALA A 245 4.05 4.85 -2.81
C ALA A 245 3.95 5.08 -4.34
N SER A 246 5.06 5.45 -4.99
CA SER A 246 5.10 5.72 -6.43
C SER A 246 4.74 4.47 -7.25
N GLN A 247 4.05 4.66 -8.38
CA GLN A 247 3.74 3.58 -9.33
C GLN A 247 5.00 3.09 -10.07
N ASN A 248 5.92 3.99 -10.38
CA ASN A 248 7.15 3.74 -11.14
C ASN A 248 8.38 4.06 -10.28
N ASN A 249 9.48 3.32 -10.45
CA ASN A 249 10.73 3.48 -9.69
C ASN A 249 10.50 3.57 -8.17
N ASN A 250 9.70 2.66 -7.63
CA ASN A 250 9.30 2.66 -6.23
C ASN A 250 10.49 2.31 -5.31
N MET A 251 10.65 3.05 -4.21
CA MET A 251 11.77 2.90 -3.28
C MET A 251 11.46 2.06 -2.02
N PHE A 252 10.29 1.42 -1.93
CA PHE A 252 9.86 0.62 -0.77
C PHE A 252 10.92 -0.41 -0.37
N SER A 253 11.34 -1.27 -1.31
CA SER A 253 12.30 -2.33 -1.05
C SER A 253 13.67 -1.82 -0.58
N TYR A 254 14.07 -0.61 -1.01
CA TYR A 254 15.32 0.01 -0.58
C TYR A 254 15.27 0.43 0.89
N TYR A 255 14.17 1.07 1.31
CA TYR A 255 13.98 1.51 2.69
C TYR A 255 13.65 0.35 3.61
N ASN A 256 12.75 -0.56 3.21
CA ASN A 256 12.32 -1.68 4.04
C ASN A 256 13.47 -2.65 4.40
N LYS A 257 14.50 -2.74 3.55
CA LYS A 257 15.74 -3.49 3.86
C LYS A 257 16.56 -2.88 5.00
N GLN A 258 16.44 -1.57 5.24
CA GLN A 258 17.15 -0.88 6.31
C GLN A 258 16.40 -0.96 7.65
N GLY A 259 15.07 -1.05 7.58
CA GLY A 259 14.18 -1.47 8.65
C GLY A 259 12.72 -1.04 8.41
N PRO A 260 11.86 -1.10 9.44
CA PRO A 260 10.42 -1.02 9.25
C PRO A 260 9.95 0.37 8.83
N ILE A 261 9.04 0.38 7.86
CA ILE A 261 8.30 1.57 7.43
C ILE A 261 6.92 1.49 8.06
N TYR A 262 6.45 2.58 8.66
CA TYR A 262 5.10 2.69 9.22
C TYR A 262 4.32 3.79 8.49
N ILE A 263 3.03 3.56 8.28
CA ILE A 263 2.08 4.53 7.72
C ILE A 263 1.03 4.82 8.77
N ILE A 264 0.89 6.10 9.13
CA ILE A 264 -0.12 6.59 10.06
C ILE A 264 -1.17 7.37 9.26
N ILE A 265 -2.44 7.04 9.45
CA ILE A 265 -3.57 7.71 8.81
C ILE A 265 -4.50 8.23 9.90
N ILE A 266 -4.66 9.55 9.99
CA ILE A 266 -5.56 10.21 10.94
C ILE A 266 -6.81 10.67 10.19
N ASN A 267 -7.98 10.45 10.80
CA ASN A 267 -9.30 10.68 10.21
C ASN A 267 -9.50 9.99 8.84
N PRO A 268 -9.30 8.66 8.74
CA PRO A 268 -9.43 7.95 7.48
C PRO A 268 -10.84 8.10 6.88
N ASN A 269 -10.94 8.22 5.56
CA ASN A 269 -12.20 8.44 4.82
C ASN A 269 -12.91 9.77 5.14
N SER A 270 -12.20 10.75 5.70
CA SER A 270 -12.69 12.11 5.95
C SER A 270 -12.10 13.10 4.95
N GLN A 271 -12.74 14.27 4.78
CA GLN A 271 -12.14 15.39 4.03
C GLN A 271 -10.86 15.94 4.68
N ASN A 272 -10.68 15.70 5.99
CA ASN A 272 -9.51 16.11 6.76
C ASN A 272 -8.54 14.94 7.02
N GLU A 273 -8.54 13.92 6.14
CA GLU A 273 -7.57 12.83 6.21
C GLU A 273 -6.15 13.38 6.07
N VAL A 274 -5.26 12.95 6.96
CA VAL A 274 -3.82 13.24 6.87
C VAL A 274 -3.03 11.96 7.04
N LYS A 275 -1.93 11.85 6.27
CA LYS A 275 -1.06 10.68 6.26
C LYS A 275 0.37 11.06 6.61
N PHE A 276 1.03 10.18 7.36
CA PHE A 276 2.44 10.26 7.68
C PHE A 276 3.13 8.93 7.39
N GLN A 277 4.39 9.00 6.96
CA GLN A 277 5.27 7.85 6.81
C GLN A 277 6.45 8.00 7.77
N ILE A 278 6.71 6.98 8.57
CA ILE A 278 7.83 6.91 9.51
C ILE A 278 8.80 5.82 9.03
N HIS A 279 10.06 6.18 8.85
CA HIS A 279 11.17 5.25 8.67
C HIS A 279 12.33 5.70 9.58
N LEU A 280 12.35 5.17 10.80
CA LEU A 280 13.27 5.58 11.86
C LEU A 280 14.74 5.29 11.54
N ARG A 281 15.03 4.27 10.74
CA ARG A 281 16.40 3.88 10.39
C ARG A 281 17.14 4.95 9.58
N THR A 282 16.40 5.72 8.78
CA THR A 282 16.96 6.88 8.05
C THR A 282 16.55 8.21 8.68
N ASN A 283 15.90 8.22 9.85
CA ASN A 283 15.28 9.39 10.48
C ASN A 283 14.36 10.18 9.52
N GLN A 284 13.64 9.46 8.65
CA GLN A 284 12.70 10.10 7.72
C GLN A 284 11.28 9.97 8.28
N ILE A 285 10.68 11.13 8.57
CA ILE A 285 9.30 11.24 9.02
C ILE A 285 8.64 12.26 8.10
N MET A 286 7.79 11.79 7.19
CA MET A 286 7.27 12.59 6.08
C MET A 286 5.75 12.72 6.17
N ASN A 287 5.23 13.91 5.87
CA ASN A 287 3.80 14.09 5.60
C ASN A 287 3.45 13.69 4.16
N SER A 288 2.18 13.71 3.77
CA SER A 288 1.71 13.32 2.43
C SER A 288 2.32 14.10 1.27
N GLU A 289 2.87 15.30 1.52
CA GLU A 289 3.54 16.14 0.52
C GLU A 289 5.05 15.85 0.40
N ASP A 290 5.53 14.79 1.06
CA ASP A 290 6.95 14.42 1.15
C ASP A 290 7.81 15.48 1.85
N LYS A 291 7.20 16.23 2.79
CA LYS A 291 7.91 17.22 3.63
C LYS A 291 8.21 16.64 5.02
N PRO A 292 9.40 16.91 5.58
CA PRO A 292 9.76 16.41 6.91
C PRO A 292 8.86 17.01 8.01
N VAL A 293 8.49 16.18 8.99
CA VAL A 293 7.75 16.56 10.21
C VAL A 293 8.34 15.87 11.44
N THR A 294 7.97 16.29 12.65
CA THR A 294 8.42 15.67 13.92
C THR A 294 7.42 14.64 14.45
N LEU A 295 7.87 13.76 15.36
CA LEU A 295 6.95 12.84 16.04
C LEU A 295 5.99 13.59 16.96
N GLU A 296 6.44 14.65 17.62
CA GLU A 296 5.61 15.54 18.46
C GLU A 296 4.45 16.11 17.64
N PHE A 297 4.71 16.55 16.41
CA PHE A 297 3.64 17.02 15.53
C PHE A 297 2.59 15.94 15.24
N ILE A 298 3.02 14.68 15.03
CA ILE A 298 2.10 13.56 14.79
C ILE A 298 1.29 13.24 16.05
N LYS A 299 1.95 13.22 17.22
CA LYS A 299 1.30 13.01 18.54
C LYS A 299 0.21 14.04 18.78
N ASP A 300 0.54 15.32 18.63
CA ASP A 300 -0.40 16.44 18.83
C ASP A 300 -1.57 16.38 17.86
N LYS A 301 -1.31 15.95 16.61
CA LYS A 301 -2.34 15.87 15.57
C LYS A 301 -3.33 14.74 15.81
N ALA A 302 -2.85 13.59 16.30
CA ALA A 302 -3.68 12.41 16.55
C ALA A 302 -4.42 12.51 17.89
N ASN A 303 -3.73 13.01 18.93
CA ASN A 303 -4.19 13.07 20.31
C ASN A 303 -4.79 11.73 20.78
N ASP A 304 -4.03 10.64 20.62
CA ASP A 304 -4.43 9.27 20.94
C ASP A 304 -3.34 8.56 21.76
N SER A 305 -3.72 7.96 22.89
CA SER A 305 -2.79 7.31 23.82
C SER A 305 -2.09 6.10 23.21
N ASP A 306 -2.81 5.28 22.45
CA ASP A 306 -2.25 4.04 21.91
C ASP A 306 -1.26 4.35 20.78
N LEU A 307 -1.46 5.45 20.04
CA LEU A 307 -0.44 5.96 19.14
C LEU A 307 0.82 6.37 19.90
N ASN A 308 0.67 7.08 21.02
CA ASN A 308 1.82 7.53 21.81
C ASN A 308 2.62 6.34 22.33
N ASP A 309 1.94 5.29 22.82
CA ASP A 309 2.58 4.05 23.28
C ASP A 309 3.29 3.31 22.14
N PHE A 310 2.66 3.24 20.96
CA PHE A 310 3.29 2.68 19.76
C PHE A 310 4.54 3.47 19.35
N LEU A 311 4.46 4.80 19.27
CA LEU A 311 5.59 5.66 18.92
C LEU A 311 6.74 5.51 19.93
N LYS A 312 6.41 5.39 21.23
CA LYS A 312 7.41 5.11 22.26
C LYS A 312 8.10 3.76 22.04
N LYS A 313 7.34 2.71 21.73
CA LYS A 313 7.88 1.37 21.46
C LYS A 313 8.87 1.39 20.30
N ILE A 314 8.51 1.94 19.14
CA ILE A 314 9.39 1.94 17.96
C ILE A 314 10.64 2.81 18.16
N LEU A 315 10.53 3.89 18.95
CA LEU A 315 11.68 4.70 19.33
C LEU A 315 12.62 3.94 20.28
N ARG A 316 12.08 3.20 21.26
CA ARG A 316 12.88 2.33 22.14
C ARG A 316 13.65 1.28 21.33
N GLU A 317 13.00 0.59 20.41
CA GLU A 317 13.64 -0.40 19.54
C GLU A 317 14.77 0.22 18.71
N LYS A 318 14.55 1.43 18.17
CA LYS A 318 15.60 2.18 17.46
C LYS A 318 16.78 2.50 18.38
N ILE A 319 16.54 3.01 19.59
CA ILE A 319 17.60 3.38 20.54
C ILE A 319 18.42 2.15 20.96
N LEU A 320 17.77 1.02 21.26
CA LEU A 320 18.46 -0.21 21.59
C LEU A 320 19.32 -0.72 20.43
N PHE A 321 18.80 -0.70 19.21
CA PHE A 321 19.59 -1.02 18.02
C PHE A 321 20.83 -0.11 17.92
N ASP A 322 20.64 1.19 18.09
CA ASP A 322 21.70 2.19 17.96
C ASP A 322 22.80 2.01 19.02
N ILE A 323 22.40 1.69 20.26
CA ILE A 323 23.31 1.32 21.35
C ILE A 323 24.13 0.08 20.97
N ASP A 324 23.49 -0.97 20.49
CA ASP A 324 24.16 -2.23 20.13
C ASP A 324 25.10 -2.04 18.94
N PHE A 325 24.68 -1.25 17.95
CA PHE A 325 25.52 -0.87 16.83
C PHE A 325 26.81 -0.19 17.32
N ILE A 326 26.71 0.83 18.18
CA ILE A 326 27.91 1.52 18.68
C ILE A 326 28.78 0.56 19.50
N LYS A 327 28.18 -0.25 20.38
CA LYS A 327 28.93 -1.23 21.18
C LYS A 327 29.79 -2.16 20.33
N ASN A 328 29.26 -2.60 19.19
CA ASN A 328 29.95 -3.53 18.28
C ASN A 328 31.02 -2.84 17.43
N ASN A 329 30.90 -1.54 17.19
CA ASN A 329 31.84 -0.75 16.38
C ASN A 329 32.91 -0.02 17.20
N ILE A 330 32.84 -0.07 18.53
CA ILE A 330 33.92 0.39 19.41
C ILE A 330 34.83 -0.79 19.78
N GLN A 331 36.09 -0.70 19.37
CA GLN A 331 37.14 -1.66 19.72
C GLN A 331 38.41 -0.91 20.09
N ASP A 332 38.99 -1.22 21.26
CA ASP A 332 40.24 -0.62 21.75
C ASP A 332 40.28 0.92 21.71
N GLY A 333 39.17 1.55 22.09
CA GLY A 333 39.02 3.01 22.06
C GLY A 333 38.88 3.60 20.65
N LYS A 334 38.71 2.79 19.62
CA LYS A 334 38.47 3.22 18.25
C LYS A 334 37.03 2.99 17.86
N LEU A 335 36.35 4.02 17.36
CA LEU A 335 35.01 3.94 16.78
C LEU A 335 35.12 3.98 15.26
N LYS A 336 34.58 2.96 14.59
CA LYS A 336 34.49 2.92 13.13
C LYS A 336 33.06 3.20 12.69
N ILE A 337 32.89 4.14 11.76
CA ILE A 337 31.61 4.43 11.10
C ILE A 337 31.76 4.10 9.61
N GLU A 338 31.13 3.03 9.15
CA GLU A 338 31.19 2.57 7.76
C GLU A 338 29.94 3.00 6.97
N GLY A 339 30.11 3.35 5.69
CA GLY A 339 28.98 3.54 4.78
C GLY A 339 28.21 4.87 4.94
N THR A 340 26.88 4.80 4.84
CA THR A 340 25.97 5.97 4.79
C THR A 340 25.23 6.22 6.11
N GLU A 341 25.74 5.67 7.21
CA GLU A 341 25.08 5.67 8.51
C GLU A 341 24.82 7.10 9.02
N ASN A 342 23.70 7.26 9.74
CA ASN A 342 23.32 8.55 10.29
C ASN A 342 24.02 8.77 11.64
N LEU A 343 24.83 9.82 11.74
CA LEU A 343 25.54 10.18 12.97
C LEU A 343 24.63 10.61 14.12
N SER A 344 23.31 10.71 13.91
CA SER A 344 22.32 10.84 14.99
C SER A 344 22.47 9.77 16.07
N ILE A 345 23.07 8.63 15.73
CA ILE A 345 23.42 7.57 16.68
C ILE A 345 24.37 8.05 17.80
N LEU A 346 25.20 9.06 17.52
CA LEU A 346 26.15 9.66 18.43
C LEU A 346 25.61 10.90 19.17
N SER A 347 24.42 11.40 18.80
CA SER A 347 23.80 12.58 19.43
C SER A 347 22.69 12.20 20.42
N LYS A 348 22.53 13.01 21.47
CA LYS A 348 21.54 12.82 22.54
C LYS A 348 20.18 13.46 22.24
N GLU A 349 19.78 13.58 20.97
CA GLU A 349 18.44 14.09 20.65
C GLU A 349 17.38 12.99 20.85
N ILE A 350 17.34 12.43 22.06
CA ILE A 350 16.35 11.46 22.50
C ILE A 350 15.22 12.22 23.17
N PRO A 351 13.96 12.07 22.72
CA PRO A 351 12.82 12.70 23.37
C PRO A 351 12.76 12.34 24.86
N ILE A 352 12.65 13.35 25.72
CA ILE A 352 12.73 13.24 27.19
C ILE A 352 11.69 12.24 27.74
N ASP A 353 10.53 12.11 27.10
CA ASP A 353 9.42 11.23 27.54
C ASP A 353 9.71 9.72 27.41
N LEU A 354 10.89 9.34 26.89
CA LEU A 354 11.39 7.95 26.81
C LEU A 354 12.38 7.61 27.92
N LEU A 355 12.82 8.60 28.71
CA LEU A 355 13.82 8.45 29.77
C LEU A 355 13.26 7.81 31.05
N ASP A 356 12.02 7.32 31.06
CA ASP A 356 11.45 6.60 32.21
C ASP A 356 11.62 5.06 32.10
N ASP A 357 12.20 4.56 31.00
CA ASP A 357 12.47 3.14 30.79
C ASP A 357 13.87 2.74 31.31
N ILE A 358 13.91 1.88 32.33
CA ILE A 358 15.15 1.45 33.01
C ILE A 358 16.15 0.81 32.03
N GLU A 359 15.67 0.03 31.06
CA GLU A 359 16.56 -0.67 30.12
C GLU A 359 17.22 0.33 29.17
N VAL A 360 16.44 1.27 28.64
CA VAL A 360 16.96 2.34 27.78
C VAL A 360 17.94 3.22 28.53
N ASN A 361 17.61 3.63 29.76
CA ASN A 361 18.51 4.45 30.58
C ASN A 361 19.83 3.74 30.86
N THR A 362 19.77 2.47 31.28
CA THR A 362 20.97 1.67 31.52
C THR A 362 21.81 1.53 30.24
N GLY A 363 21.16 1.29 29.10
CA GLY A 363 21.82 1.21 27.80
C GLY A 363 22.48 2.53 27.38
N LEU A 364 21.82 3.67 27.65
CA LEU A 364 22.35 5.00 27.38
C LEU A 364 23.51 5.36 28.29
N ASP A 365 23.45 5.03 29.57
CA ASP A 365 24.55 5.27 30.51
C ASP A 365 25.80 4.49 30.08
N ILE A 366 25.65 3.21 29.74
CA ILE A 366 26.73 2.38 29.18
C ILE A 366 27.25 2.96 27.87
N LEU A 367 26.35 3.45 27.01
CA LEU A 367 26.74 4.06 25.75
C LEU A 367 27.58 5.33 25.99
N MET A 368 27.14 6.21 26.89
CA MET A 368 27.85 7.44 27.24
C MET A 368 29.23 7.12 27.82
N GLU A 369 29.33 6.14 28.71
CA GLU A 369 30.60 5.66 29.26
C GLU A 369 31.54 5.16 28.15
N LYS A 370 31.04 4.44 27.16
CA LYS A 370 31.86 3.98 26.03
C LYS A 370 32.30 5.14 25.12
N LEU A 371 31.39 6.06 24.79
CA LEU A 371 31.67 7.20 23.90
C LEU A 371 32.73 8.13 24.49
N VAL A 372 32.69 8.42 25.81
CA VAL A 372 33.72 9.24 26.45
C VAL A 372 35.10 8.57 26.47
N ASN A 373 35.18 7.26 26.26
CA ASN A 373 36.45 6.52 26.20
C ASN A 373 36.99 6.36 24.77
N VAL A 374 36.27 6.82 23.74
CA VAL A 374 36.74 6.78 22.36
C VAL A 374 37.87 7.80 22.17
N LYS A 375 38.98 7.32 21.61
CA LYS A 375 40.21 8.05 21.30
C LYS A 375 40.42 8.28 19.81
N SER A 376 39.92 7.38 18.96
CA SER A 376 40.07 7.50 17.51
C SER A 376 38.73 7.24 16.82
N LEU A 377 38.39 8.06 15.81
CA LEU A 377 37.17 7.96 15.02
C LEU A 377 37.53 7.84 13.56
N TYR A 378 37.06 6.77 12.93
CA TYR A 378 37.28 6.52 11.51
C TYR A 378 35.96 6.59 10.74
N PHE A 379 35.94 7.39 9.66
CA PHE A 379 34.85 7.45 8.69
C PHE A 379 35.23 6.70 7.40
N GLY A 380 34.45 5.68 7.05
CA GLY A 380 34.66 4.92 5.81
C GLY A 380 34.37 5.71 4.53
N GLY A 381 34.84 5.19 3.41
CA GLY A 381 34.91 5.93 2.14
C GLY A 381 33.62 6.54 1.59
N ARG A 382 32.47 5.90 1.83
CA ARG A 382 31.18 6.40 1.32
C ARG A 382 30.50 7.42 2.24
N PHE A 383 31.14 7.81 3.34
CA PHE A 383 30.55 8.72 4.31
C PHE A 383 30.54 10.16 3.75
N ASN A 384 29.34 10.75 3.60
CA ASN A 384 29.19 12.11 3.06
C ASN A 384 28.01 12.88 3.67
N LYS A 385 27.82 12.74 4.98
CA LYS A 385 26.76 13.41 5.75
C LYS A 385 27.33 14.57 6.58
N PRO A 386 26.58 15.65 6.83
CA PRO A 386 26.99 16.69 7.76
C PRO A 386 27.29 16.10 9.15
N LEU A 387 28.36 16.57 9.81
CA LEU A 387 28.72 16.10 11.15
C LEU A 387 27.79 16.70 12.21
N GLY A 388 27.53 18.01 12.12
CA GLY A 388 26.66 18.74 13.06
C GLY A 388 27.09 18.53 14.51
N ASN A 389 26.12 18.42 15.41
CA ASN A 389 26.37 18.20 16.84
C ASN A 389 26.71 16.75 17.22
N SER A 390 26.88 15.86 16.24
CA SER A 390 26.98 14.42 16.50
C SER A 390 28.25 14.02 17.25
N LEU A 391 29.31 14.84 17.21
CA LEU A 391 30.59 14.52 17.85
C LEU A 391 30.70 15.10 19.28
N ASN A 392 29.67 15.79 19.78
CA ASN A 392 29.74 16.54 21.04
C ASN A 392 30.02 15.68 22.29
N TYR A 393 29.78 14.36 22.22
CA TYR A 393 30.01 13.43 23.32
C TYR A 393 31.37 12.72 23.26
N LEU A 394 32.10 12.85 22.16
CA LEU A 394 33.44 12.28 21.96
C LEU A 394 34.53 13.23 22.52
N VAL A 395 34.34 13.71 23.75
CA VAL A 395 35.15 14.80 24.34
C VAL A 395 36.62 14.43 24.55
N ASN A 396 36.95 13.15 24.59
CA ASN A 396 38.31 12.63 24.76
C ASN A 396 38.93 12.14 23.45
N LEU A 397 38.30 12.41 22.31
CA LEU A 397 38.77 12.03 20.99
C LEU A 397 40.09 12.73 20.68
N GLU A 398 41.08 11.96 20.23
CA GLU A 398 42.43 12.41 19.89
C GLU A 398 42.70 12.34 18.38
N GLU A 399 41.97 11.50 17.64
CA GLU A 399 42.16 11.33 16.19
C GLU A 399 40.81 11.25 15.45
N ILE A 400 40.70 11.96 14.33
CA ILE A 400 39.67 11.75 13.32
C ILE A 400 40.34 11.43 11.99
N THR A 401 39.92 10.33 11.37
CA THR A 401 40.41 9.92 10.06
C THR A 401 39.25 9.63 9.12
N PHE A 402 39.20 10.32 7.98
CA PHE A 402 38.36 9.95 6.84
C PHE A 402 39.14 8.99 5.93
N ASP A 403 38.45 8.01 5.34
CA ASP A 403 39.04 6.98 4.48
C ASP A 403 40.08 7.54 3.51
N GLN A 404 41.26 6.92 3.51
CA GLN A 404 42.43 7.49 2.87
C GLN A 404 42.47 7.22 1.35
N ASN A 405 41.68 6.26 0.86
CA ASN A 405 41.71 5.86 -0.55
C ASN A 405 40.58 6.51 -1.36
N VAL A 406 39.34 6.37 -0.90
CA VAL A 406 38.16 6.90 -1.62
C VAL A 406 37.20 7.47 -0.60
N SER A 407 37.35 8.75 -0.28
CA SER A 407 36.44 9.46 0.62
C SER A 407 35.51 10.37 -0.16
N ASP A 408 34.21 10.12 -0.06
CA ASP A 408 33.16 10.97 -0.60
C ASP A 408 32.91 12.22 0.26
N TYR A 409 33.52 12.32 1.45
CA TYR A 409 33.19 13.35 2.44
C TYR A 409 33.52 14.75 1.94
N ASN A 410 32.48 15.53 1.64
CA ASN A 410 32.62 16.89 1.12
C ASN A 410 31.49 17.79 1.65
N LYS A 411 31.42 17.90 2.98
CA LYS A 411 30.43 18.73 3.70
C LYS A 411 31.15 19.77 4.56
N PRO A 412 30.56 20.96 4.77
CA PRO A 412 31.14 21.96 5.65
C PRO A 412 31.22 21.42 7.08
N LEU A 413 32.33 21.73 7.76
CA LEU A 413 32.54 21.33 9.15
C LEU A 413 31.72 22.22 10.11
N GLY A 414 31.67 23.54 9.88
CA GLY A 414 30.94 24.46 10.75
C GLY A 414 31.39 24.33 12.20
N ASN A 415 30.45 24.27 13.15
CA ASN A 415 30.75 24.11 14.57
C ASN A 415 30.88 22.64 15.03
N SER A 416 30.98 21.68 14.09
CA SER A 416 30.88 20.25 14.42
C SER A 416 32.06 19.72 15.24
N LEU A 417 33.17 20.46 15.30
CA LEU A 417 34.40 20.06 15.99
C LEU A 417 34.63 20.85 17.30
N ASP A 418 33.73 21.77 17.66
CA ASP A 418 33.90 22.73 18.77
C ASP A 418 34.14 22.09 20.15
N LYS A 419 33.68 20.85 20.33
CA LYS A 419 33.82 20.09 21.59
C LYS A 419 35.06 19.20 21.65
N LEU A 420 35.78 19.06 20.55
CA LEU A 420 36.89 18.13 20.41
C LEU A 420 38.23 18.81 20.76
N VAL A 421 38.27 19.47 21.91
CA VAL A 421 39.45 20.25 22.35
C VAL A 421 40.70 19.40 22.57
N ASN A 422 40.54 18.08 22.71
CA ASN A 422 41.64 17.12 22.88
C ASN A 422 42.12 16.48 21.56
N LEU A 423 41.54 16.89 20.42
CA LEU A 423 41.89 16.34 19.12
C LEU A 423 43.33 16.72 18.76
N LYS A 424 44.17 15.72 18.45
CA LYS A 424 45.58 15.86 18.07
C LYS A 424 45.80 15.66 16.58
N SER A 425 45.02 14.80 15.93
CA SER A 425 45.20 14.48 14.51
C SER A 425 43.87 14.54 13.76
N LEU A 426 43.85 15.24 12.63
CA LEU A 426 42.71 15.37 11.73
C LEU A 426 43.15 15.05 10.31
N ASN A 427 42.71 13.89 9.81
CA ASN A 427 43.13 13.34 8.52
C ASN A 427 41.95 13.30 7.54
N PHE A 428 42.05 14.04 6.45
CA PHE A 428 41.08 14.06 5.36
C PHE A 428 41.49 13.11 4.23
N GLY A 429 40.50 12.38 3.72
CA GLY A 429 40.62 11.63 2.47
C GLY A 429 40.52 12.53 1.24
N ASN A 430 40.42 11.93 0.06
CA ASN A 430 40.59 12.66 -1.20
C ASN A 430 39.43 13.60 -1.59
N GLY A 431 38.20 13.38 -1.15
CA GLY A 431 37.03 14.16 -1.63
C GLY A 431 36.75 15.49 -0.92
N PHE A 432 37.44 15.82 0.19
CA PHE A 432 37.12 17.03 0.96
C PHE A 432 37.60 18.30 0.25
N ASN A 433 36.67 19.20 -0.11
CA ASN A 433 36.98 20.49 -0.73
C ASN A 433 35.96 21.55 -0.29
N LYS A 434 36.00 21.89 1.01
CA LYS A 434 35.19 22.96 1.62
C LYS A 434 36.07 23.87 2.46
N PRO A 435 35.78 25.19 2.51
CA PRO A 435 36.56 26.11 3.32
C PRO A 435 36.44 25.71 4.80
N PHE A 436 37.51 25.98 5.55
CA PHE A 436 37.51 25.75 6.99
C PHE A 436 36.75 26.85 7.76
N ASP A 437 36.78 28.10 7.28
CA ASP A 437 36.25 29.25 8.02
C ASP A 437 36.72 29.22 9.49
N ASN A 438 35.81 29.24 10.46
CA ASN A 438 36.12 29.18 11.89
C ASN A 438 36.02 27.74 12.46
N SER A 439 35.91 26.72 11.61
CA SER A 439 35.58 25.35 12.05
C SER A 439 36.69 24.67 12.87
N LEU A 440 37.91 25.22 12.83
CA LEU A 440 39.08 24.68 13.54
C LEU A 440 39.44 25.50 14.79
N ASP A 441 38.72 26.59 15.09
CA ASP A 441 39.08 27.55 16.15
C ASP A 441 39.21 26.97 17.55
N LYS A 442 38.53 25.84 17.81
CA LYS A 442 38.54 25.16 19.12
C LYS A 442 39.55 24.04 19.23
N LEU A 443 40.22 23.69 18.13
CA LEU A 443 41.17 22.58 18.06
C LEU A 443 42.58 23.03 18.47
N VAL A 444 42.68 23.69 19.62
CA VAL A 444 43.93 24.31 20.10
C VAL A 444 45.05 23.30 20.38
N ASN A 445 44.72 22.02 20.56
CA ASN A 445 45.67 20.92 20.78
C ASN A 445 45.93 20.09 19.52
N LEU A 446 45.47 20.52 18.34
CA LEU A 446 45.74 19.82 17.09
C LEU A 446 47.23 19.90 16.78
N GLU A 447 47.87 18.74 16.58
CA GLU A 447 49.28 18.58 16.27
C GLU A 447 49.50 18.23 14.78
N GLU A 448 48.53 17.55 14.16
CA GLU A 448 48.60 17.09 12.78
C GLU A 448 47.32 17.43 12.01
N LEU A 449 47.48 18.07 10.84
CA LEU A 449 46.42 18.29 9.86
C LEU A 449 46.87 17.74 8.52
N TYR A 450 46.23 16.65 8.09
CA TYR A 450 46.69 15.88 6.95
C TYR A 450 45.60 15.76 5.88
N PHE A 451 45.97 16.02 4.63
CA PHE A 451 45.20 15.68 3.45
C PHE A 451 45.93 14.59 2.67
N GLN A 452 45.25 13.52 2.27
CA GLN A 452 45.87 12.50 1.41
C GLN A 452 46.46 13.06 0.12
N ASP A 453 47.41 12.35 -0.46
CA ASP A 453 48.20 12.82 -1.60
C ASP A 453 47.29 13.20 -2.78
N GLU A 454 46.30 12.37 -3.09
CA GLU A 454 45.33 12.62 -4.16
C GLU A 454 44.16 13.56 -3.73
N ALA A 455 44.29 14.28 -2.62
CA ALA A 455 43.20 15.11 -2.11
C ALA A 455 42.90 16.32 -2.97
N SER A 456 41.61 16.51 -3.27
CA SER A 456 41.06 17.61 -4.05
C SER A 456 40.94 18.92 -3.27
N PHE A 457 41.49 19.01 -2.05
CA PHE A 457 41.35 20.21 -1.22
C PHE A 457 42.09 21.39 -1.85
N ASN A 458 41.32 22.42 -2.23
CA ASN A 458 41.88 23.61 -2.86
C ASN A 458 41.09 24.85 -2.45
N GLN A 459 41.06 25.15 -1.15
CA GLN A 459 40.35 26.29 -0.59
C GLN A 459 41.33 27.24 0.13
N PRO A 460 41.09 28.57 0.06
CA PRO A 460 41.95 29.53 0.73
C PRO A 460 41.91 29.31 2.24
N LEU A 461 43.08 29.37 2.89
CA LEU A 461 43.22 29.13 4.32
C LEU A 461 42.83 30.35 5.16
N GLY A 462 43.07 31.57 4.67
CA GLY A 462 42.74 32.80 5.38
C GLY A 462 43.31 32.82 6.81
N ASN A 463 42.44 33.03 7.80
CA ASN A 463 42.77 32.97 9.22
C ASN A 463 42.32 31.65 9.88
N SER A 464 41.90 30.64 9.12
CA SER A 464 41.32 29.39 9.65
C SER A 464 42.29 28.55 10.48
N LEU A 465 43.60 28.83 10.41
CA LEU A 465 44.63 28.11 11.17
C LEU A 465 45.17 28.93 12.36
N ASP A 466 44.70 30.17 12.57
CA ASP A 466 45.29 31.11 13.54
C ASP A 466 45.32 30.58 14.99
N ASN A 467 44.38 29.70 15.33
CA ASN A 467 44.23 29.13 16.67
C ASN A 467 44.96 27.78 16.86
N LEU A 468 45.56 27.21 15.80
CA LEU A 468 46.23 25.91 15.82
C LEU A 468 47.68 26.04 16.29
N VAL A 469 47.87 26.66 17.46
CA VAL A 469 49.21 27.02 17.97
C VAL A 469 50.10 25.82 18.29
N ASN A 470 49.53 24.62 18.45
CA ASN A 470 50.25 23.38 18.71
C ASN A 470 50.44 22.51 17.44
N LEU A 471 50.05 23.00 16.27
CA LEU A 471 50.19 22.26 15.02
C LEU A 471 51.68 22.10 14.69
N LYS A 472 52.13 20.86 14.53
CA LYS A 472 53.50 20.47 14.20
C LYS A 472 53.65 20.06 12.74
N SER A 473 52.65 19.37 12.18
CA SER A 473 52.68 18.90 10.80
C SER A 473 51.45 19.33 10.04
N LEU A 474 51.67 19.89 8.84
CA LEU A 474 50.63 20.30 7.91
C LEU A 474 50.91 19.72 6.53
N HIS A 475 49.97 18.92 6.02
CA HIS A 475 50.17 18.19 4.77
C HIS A 475 49.05 18.45 3.78
N PHE A 476 49.38 18.98 2.61
CA PHE A 476 48.44 19.22 1.51
C PHE A 476 48.58 18.20 0.39
N GLY A 477 47.44 17.83 -0.21
CA GLY A 477 47.39 16.98 -1.40
C GLY A 477 47.73 17.72 -2.70
N GLU A 478 47.81 16.96 -3.79
CA GLU A 478 48.24 17.36 -5.14
C GLU A 478 47.48 18.55 -5.74
N ASP A 479 46.22 18.74 -5.36
CA ASP A 479 45.34 19.79 -5.90
C ASP A 479 45.42 21.14 -5.20
N PHE A 480 46.10 21.22 -4.05
CA PHE A 480 46.22 22.48 -3.34
C PHE A 480 47.09 23.47 -4.14
N ASP A 481 46.51 24.60 -4.56
CA ASP A 481 47.23 25.65 -5.30
C ASP A 481 46.98 27.07 -4.77
N GLN A 482 46.46 27.17 -3.54
CA GLN A 482 46.14 28.45 -2.91
C GLN A 482 47.37 29.15 -2.31
N PRO A 483 47.39 30.48 -2.27
CA PRO A 483 48.45 31.22 -1.59
C PRO A 483 48.39 30.98 -0.08
N LEU A 484 49.56 30.75 0.54
CA LEU A 484 49.66 30.57 1.99
C LEU A 484 49.56 31.90 2.73
N SER A 485 50.01 33.00 2.12
CA SER A 485 49.92 34.37 2.67
C SER A 485 50.29 34.42 4.17
N ASN A 486 49.48 35.07 5.01
CA ASN A 486 49.68 35.15 6.46
C ASN A 486 49.06 33.97 7.24
N SER A 487 48.53 32.94 6.57
CA SER A 487 47.82 31.83 7.21
C SER A 487 48.70 30.96 8.10
N LEU A 488 50.03 31.10 8.01
CA LEU A 488 51.00 30.34 8.80
C LEU A 488 51.62 31.16 9.95
N ASP A 489 51.38 32.48 10.02
CA ASP A 489 52.10 33.40 10.93
C ASP A 489 51.88 33.11 12.43
N LYS A 490 50.80 32.39 12.75
CA LYS A 490 50.42 32.01 14.12
C LYS A 490 50.83 30.59 14.50
N LEU A 491 51.30 29.79 13.55
CA LEU A 491 51.69 28.39 13.74
C LEU A 491 53.12 28.30 14.29
N VAL A 492 53.31 28.78 15.52
CA VAL A 492 54.64 28.94 16.14
C VAL A 492 55.38 27.63 16.42
N ASN A 493 54.65 26.51 16.47
CA ASN A 493 55.20 25.17 16.71
C ASN A 493 55.21 24.29 15.45
N LEU A 494 54.99 24.87 14.26
CA LEU A 494 55.02 24.11 13.02
C LEU A 494 56.45 23.65 12.71
N GLU A 495 56.63 22.34 12.59
CA GLU A 495 57.90 21.65 12.37
C GLU A 495 58.03 21.15 10.92
N GLU A 496 56.94 20.75 10.28
CA GLU A 496 56.94 20.21 8.92
C GLU A 496 55.73 20.72 8.12
N ILE A 497 55.98 21.08 6.86
CA ILE A 497 54.93 21.37 5.88
C ILE A 497 55.19 20.60 4.58
N PHE A 498 54.18 19.89 4.11
CA PHE A 498 54.22 19.15 2.86
C PHE A 498 53.33 19.84 1.83
N LEU A 499 53.94 20.26 0.72
CA LEU A 499 53.28 20.95 -0.37
C LEU A 499 53.35 20.11 -1.65
N PRO A 500 52.32 20.21 -2.51
CA PRO A 500 52.33 19.50 -3.78
C PRO A 500 53.36 20.12 -4.73
N ASN A 501 54.04 19.27 -5.49
CA ASN A 501 55.09 19.70 -6.41
C ASN A 501 54.49 20.27 -7.70
N ARG A 502 54.04 21.53 -7.66
CA ARG A 502 53.66 22.30 -8.84
C ARG A 502 54.69 23.41 -9.09
N TYR A 503 55.53 23.24 -10.11
CA TYR A 503 56.54 24.20 -10.59
C TYR A 503 56.05 25.67 -10.72
N LYS A 504 54.73 25.87 -10.88
CA LYS A 504 54.09 27.19 -11.04
C LYS A 504 54.10 28.05 -9.76
N TRP A 505 54.23 27.46 -8.57
CA TRP A 505 54.15 28.18 -7.29
C TRP A 505 55.30 27.94 -6.32
N LEU A 506 56.24 27.04 -6.61
CA LEU A 506 57.42 26.79 -5.78
C LEU A 506 58.12 28.09 -5.35
N GLY A 507 58.38 29.02 -6.29
CA GLY A 507 58.99 30.31 -5.95
C GLY A 507 58.10 31.24 -5.10
N LYS A 508 56.77 31.16 -5.20
CA LYS A 508 55.85 32.00 -4.42
C LYS A 508 55.62 31.46 -3.01
N TRP A 509 55.43 30.16 -2.85
CA TRP A 509 55.31 29.55 -1.53
C TRP A 509 56.63 29.61 -0.77
N TYR A 510 57.76 29.35 -1.45
CA TYR A 510 59.08 29.50 -0.85
C TYR A 510 59.31 30.93 -0.34
N TYR A 511 59.05 31.95 -1.18
CA TYR A 511 59.19 33.34 -0.74
C TYR A 511 58.25 33.69 0.43
N GLN A 512 57.03 33.14 0.48
CA GLN A 512 56.10 33.36 1.60
C GLN A 512 56.55 32.65 2.88
N ILE A 513 57.07 31.44 2.78
CA ILE A 513 57.55 30.64 3.92
C ILE A 513 58.86 31.23 4.48
N GLU A 514 59.81 31.55 3.61
CA GLU A 514 61.12 32.13 3.98
C GLU A 514 60.99 33.53 4.60
N ASN A 515 60.05 34.36 4.11
CA ASN A 515 59.77 35.66 4.71
C ASN A 515 58.86 35.60 5.94
N SER A 516 58.24 34.45 6.24
CA SER A 516 57.61 34.25 7.54
C SER A 516 58.71 34.06 8.57
N SER A 517 59.15 35.17 9.17
CA SER A 517 60.21 35.26 10.20
C SER A 517 60.08 34.32 11.41
N LYS A 518 59.02 33.49 11.47
CA LYS A 518 58.68 32.58 12.57
C LYS A 518 58.61 31.11 12.16
N LEU A 519 58.55 30.77 10.87
CA LEU A 519 58.45 29.38 10.45
C LEU A 519 59.85 28.75 10.41
N LYS A 520 60.10 27.78 11.30
CA LYS A 520 61.29 26.91 11.26
C LYS A 520 61.00 25.57 10.56
N ALA A 521 59.81 25.44 9.97
CA ALA A 521 59.33 24.19 9.44
C ALA A 521 60.14 23.70 8.24
N LEU A 522 60.41 22.40 8.19
CA LEU A 522 60.97 21.74 7.01
C LEU A 522 59.90 21.70 5.92
N VAL A 523 60.25 22.25 4.75
CA VAL A 523 59.38 22.22 3.58
C VAL A 523 59.71 20.98 2.77
N HIS A 524 58.75 20.07 2.67
CA HIS A 524 58.82 18.88 1.85
C HIS A 524 57.97 19.07 0.58
N ASN A 525 58.53 18.69 -0.56
CA ASN A 525 57.80 18.64 -1.83
C ASN A 525 57.57 17.18 -2.21
N TYR A 526 56.37 16.85 -2.69
CA TYR A 526 56.07 15.50 -3.16
C TYR A 526 56.87 15.14 -4.42
N GLU A 527 57.68 14.09 -4.32
CA GLU A 527 58.15 13.32 -5.46
C GLU A 527 58.14 11.85 -5.02
N PRO A 528 57.52 10.92 -5.78
CA PRO A 528 57.74 9.50 -5.56
C PRO A 528 59.21 9.14 -5.86
N GLY A 529 60.09 9.32 -4.88
CA GLY A 529 61.53 9.04 -4.98
C GLY A 529 62.51 10.21 -4.75
N ALA A 530 62.07 11.45 -4.50
CA ALA A 530 62.99 12.55 -4.17
C ALA A 530 63.43 12.51 -2.71
N ARG A 531 64.70 12.86 -2.49
CA ARG A 531 65.17 13.31 -1.18
C ARG A 531 64.72 14.75 -0.94
N ALA A 532 64.48 15.09 0.33
CA ALA A 532 64.30 16.46 0.81
C ALA A 532 65.32 17.40 0.12
N PHE A 533 64.85 18.57 -0.31
CA PHE A 533 65.71 19.56 -0.96
C PHE A 533 66.85 19.91 0.02
N SER A 534 68.09 19.54 -0.32
CA SER A 534 69.26 20.06 0.40
C SER A 534 69.41 21.55 0.07
N ASN A 535 70.02 22.29 0.98
CA ASN A 535 70.29 23.72 0.80
C ASN A 535 71.01 24.06 -0.52
N GLU A 536 71.63 23.08 -1.19
CA GLU A 536 72.34 23.23 -2.47
C GLU A 536 71.41 23.30 -3.70
N MET A 537 70.19 22.73 -3.67
CA MET A 537 69.24 22.90 -4.79
C MET A 537 68.57 24.30 -4.80
N LEU A 538 68.64 25.04 -3.70
CA LEU A 538 68.06 26.37 -3.57
C LEU A 538 68.87 27.44 -4.30
N GLU A 539 70.18 27.27 -4.47
CA GLU A 539 71.02 28.20 -5.24
C GLU A 539 70.76 28.14 -6.76
N TYR A 540 70.13 27.07 -7.26
CA TYR A 540 69.86 26.91 -8.70
C TYR A 540 68.53 27.53 -9.15
N LEU A 541 67.68 27.94 -8.21
CA LEU A 541 66.34 28.52 -8.45
C LEU A 541 66.28 30.04 -8.19
N TYR A 542 67.33 30.62 -7.62
CA TYR A 542 67.60 32.07 -7.60
C TYR A 542 68.19 32.53 -8.93
#